data_AF-A0A7X5P8K1-F1
#
_entry.id   AF-A0A7X5P8K1-F1
#
_cell.length_a   1.000
_cell.length_b   1.000
_cell.length_c   1.000
_cell.angle_alpha   90.00
_cell.angle_beta   90.00
_cell.angle_gamma   90.00
#
_symmetry.space_group_name_H-M   'P 1'
#
loop_
_entity.id
_entity.type
_entity.pdbx_description
1 polymer ?
#
loop_
_entity_poly.entity_id
_entity_poly.type
_entity_poly.pdbx_seq_one_letter_code
_entity_poly.pdbx_strand_id
1 'polypeptide(L)'
;MEIKILTKEYVLNNGVDFEDLWDEYCSDRILDNSEEEGGEPFTGLTYETYPNGNLRYYCYYKNGFSHGDFVEFYDDGKTKSMQYMQRGRIYGVEKIWYRNGMLESEANYEYGVCLTFKKWNEEGILIEEKLKPSEDDIKLRNSQEEWYKKAIGRD
;
A
#
# COMPACT_ATOMS: atom_id res chain seq x y z
N MET A 1 0.23 -9.64 -11.54
CA MET A 1 1.45 -9.89 -10.73
C MET A 1 0.98 -10.48 -9.42
N GLU A 2 1.65 -11.52 -8.93
CA GLU A 2 1.34 -12.15 -7.64
C GLU A 2 2.33 -11.60 -6.61
N ILE A 3 1.82 -10.97 -5.55
CA ILE A 3 2.66 -10.44 -4.47
C ILE A 3 3.24 -11.63 -3.71
N LYS A 4 4.57 -11.71 -3.65
CA LYS A 4 5.27 -12.72 -2.86
C LYS A 4 5.60 -12.13 -1.50
N ILE A 5 4.93 -12.63 -0.46
CA ILE A 5 5.14 -12.14 0.91
C ILE A 5 6.58 -12.39 1.36
N LEU A 6 7.26 -11.33 1.79
CA LEU A 6 8.62 -11.39 2.34
C LEU A 6 8.62 -12.02 3.73
N THR A 7 9.70 -12.71 4.10
CA THR A 7 9.87 -13.19 5.47
C THR A 7 10.16 -12.03 6.41
N LYS A 8 9.73 -12.14 7.67
CA LYS A 8 10.05 -11.17 8.72
C LYS A 8 11.56 -10.88 8.80
N GLU A 9 12.38 -11.92 8.80
CA GLU A 9 13.84 -11.79 8.84
C GLU A 9 14.38 -10.99 7.66
N TYR A 10 13.90 -11.23 6.44
CA TYR A 10 14.32 -10.46 5.27
C TYR A 10 13.95 -8.99 5.41
N VAL A 11 12.72 -8.70 5.83
CA VAL A 11 12.23 -7.32 6.02
C VAL A 11 13.08 -6.59 7.05
N LEU A 12 13.31 -7.19 8.22
CA LEU A 12 14.09 -6.55 9.29
C LEU A 12 15.57 -6.36 8.92
N ASN A 13 16.15 -7.26 8.11
CA ASN A 13 17.55 -7.17 7.70
C ASN A 13 17.80 -6.22 6.52
N ASN A 14 16.78 -5.92 5.70
CA ASN A 14 16.93 -5.14 4.46
C ASN A 14 16.08 -3.87 4.43
N GLY A 15 15.22 -3.66 5.42
CA GLY A 15 14.37 -2.49 5.52
C GLY A 15 14.82 -1.53 6.61
N VAL A 16 14.24 -0.33 6.58
CA VAL A 16 14.39 0.72 7.61
C VAL A 16 13.09 0.78 8.40
N ASP A 17 13.17 0.87 9.73
CA ASP A 17 11.99 1.10 10.56
C ASP A 17 11.37 2.45 10.16
N PHE A 18 10.05 2.47 9.93
CA PHE A 18 9.37 3.68 9.49
C PHE A 18 9.52 4.83 10.49
N GLU A 19 9.65 4.51 11.77
CA GLU A 19 9.88 5.50 12.84
C GLU A 19 11.25 6.18 12.73
N ASP A 20 12.19 5.62 11.97
CA ASP A 20 13.50 6.23 11.68
C ASP A 20 13.47 7.13 10.41
N LEU A 21 12.32 7.25 9.75
CA LEU A 21 12.13 8.08 8.55
C LEU A 21 11.36 9.36 8.89
N TRP A 22 11.45 10.35 8.00
CA TRP A 22 10.88 11.67 8.23
C TRP A 22 9.84 12.02 7.19
N ASP A 23 8.67 12.51 7.61
CA ASP A 23 7.70 13.07 6.67
C ASP A 23 8.23 14.41 6.12
N GLU A 24 8.14 14.59 4.81
CA GLU A 24 8.41 15.87 4.18
C GLU A 24 7.25 16.84 4.43
N TYR A 25 7.55 18.09 4.77
CA TYR A 25 6.56 19.10 5.06
C TYR A 25 5.61 19.34 3.86
N CYS A 26 4.30 19.27 4.13
CA CYS A 26 3.22 19.46 3.15
C CYS A 26 3.23 18.47 1.97
N SER A 27 3.78 17.27 2.15
CA SER A 27 3.94 16.26 1.10
C SER A 27 3.61 14.86 1.60
N ASP A 28 3.30 13.95 0.68
CA ASP A 28 3.17 12.51 0.99
C ASP A 28 4.52 11.77 0.87
N ARG A 29 5.63 12.52 0.73
CA ARG A 29 6.98 11.96 0.66
C ARG A 29 7.53 11.71 2.05
N ILE A 30 8.26 10.61 2.15
CA ILE A 30 9.16 10.35 3.27
C ILE A 30 10.62 10.55 2.85
N LEU A 31 11.43 10.98 3.81
CA LEU A 31 12.84 11.31 3.68
C LEU A 31 13.67 10.39 4.57
N ASP A 32 14.94 10.22 4.22
CA ASP A 32 15.91 9.46 5.03
C ASP A 32 16.45 10.26 6.24
N ASN A 33 16.21 11.56 6.29
CA ASN A 33 16.48 12.44 7.42
C ASN A 33 15.54 13.66 7.40
N SER A 34 15.58 14.51 8.43
CA SER A 34 14.79 15.74 8.47
C SER A 34 15.17 16.72 7.35
N GLU A 35 14.22 17.54 6.90
CA GLU A 35 14.50 18.59 5.89
C GLU A 35 15.56 19.60 6.37
N GLU A 36 15.57 19.93 7.66
CA GLU A 36 16.53 20.85 8.26
C GLU A 36 17.98 20.33 8.17
N GLU A 37 18.14 19.01 8.19
CA GLU A 37 19.42 18.33 8.06
C GLU A 37 19.74 17.90 6.62
N GLY A 38 18.91 18.30 5.65
CA GLY A 38 19.11 17.99 4.23
C GLY A 38 18.73 16.56 3.85
N GLY A 39 17.71 15.99 4.49
CA GLY A 39 17.17 14.68 4.15
C GLY A 39 16.70 14.58 2.69
N GLU A 40 16.93 13.42 2.10
CA GLU A 40 16.64 13.13 0.70
C GLU A 40 15.46 12.16 0.59
N PRO A 41 14.69 12.18 -0.52
CA PRO A 41 13.55 11.28 -0.70
C PRO A 41 13.95 9.80 -0.63
N PHE A 42 13.41 9.09 0.36
CA PHE A 42 13.79 7.72 0.64
C PHE A 42 13.45 6.76 -0.50
N THR A 43 14.36 5.82 -0.78
CA THR A 43 14.13 4.71 -1.73
C THR A 43 14.63 3.43 -1.11
N GLY A 44 13.72 2.48 -0.88
CA GLY A 44 14.05 1.25 -0.19
C GLY A 44 12.83 0.50 0.33
N LEU A 45 13.08 -0.50 1.16
CA LEU A 45 12.06 -1.21 1.93
C LEU A 45 11.92 -0.53 3.30
N THR A 46 10.70 -0.29 3.75
CA THR A 46 10.41 0.14 5.12
C THR A 46 9.44 -0.81 5.79
N TYR A 47 9.41 -0.79 7.13
CA TYR A 47 8.51 -1.61 7.93
C TYR A 47 8.12 -0.91 9.23
N GLU A 48 7.08 -1.41 9.87
CA GLU A 48 6.77 -1.10 11.27
C GLU A 48 6.53 -2.42 12.01
N THR A 49 6.80 -2.46 13.31
CA THR A 49 6.51 -3.62 14.16
C THR A 49 5.48 -3.31 15.24
N TYR A 50 4.72 -4.32 15.61
CA TYR A 50 3.91 -4.28 16.83
C TYR A 50 4.83 -4.34 18.07
N PRO A 51 4.33 -3.95 19.27
CA PRO A 51 5.09 -4.07 20.52
C PRO A 51 5.54 -5.51 20.87
N ASN A 52 4.88 -6.53 20.31
CA ASN A 52 5.29 -7.94 20.46
C ASN A 52 6.44 -8.34 19.52
N GLY A 53 6.93 -7.41 18.71
CA GLY A 53 8.01 -7.57 17.73
C GLY A 53 7.58 -8.20 16.41
N ASN A 54 6.31 -8.56 16.21
CA ASN A 54 5.83 -9.01 14.90
C ASN A 54 5.72 -7.85 13.93
N LEU A 55 5.88 -8.13 12.63
CA LEU A 55 5.65 -7.10 11.61
C LEU A 55 4.21 -6.63 11.69
N ARG A 56 4.04 -5.30 11.66
CA ARG A 56 2.75 -4.65 11.44
C ARG A 56 2.53 -4.46 9.95
N TYR A 57 3.50 -3.91 9.24
CA TYR A 57 3.50 -3.87 7.78
C TYR A 57 4.91 -3.78 7.21
N TYR A 58 5.03 -3.97 5.91
CA TYR A 58 6.17 -3.47 5.13
C TYR A 58 5.70 -2.83 3.83
N CYS A 59 6.50 -1.91 3.30
CA CYS A 59 6.23 -1.21 2.05
C CYS A 59 7.51 -0.86 1.31
N TYR A 60 7.49 -0.96 -0.02
CA TYR A 60 8.54 -0.39 -0.85
C TYR A 60 8.28 1.08 -1.14
N TYR A 61 9.34 1.89 -1.13
CA TYR A 61 9.33 3.30 -1.47
C TYR A 61 10.32 3.60 -2.59
N LYS A 62 9.98 4.61 -3.40
CA LYS A 62 10.82 5.16 -4.46
C LYS A 62 10.64 6.66 -4.54
N ASN A 63 11.73 7.41 -4.42
CA ASN A 63 11.77 8.86 -4.41
C ASN A 63 10.79 9.46 -3.38
N GLY A 64 10.76 8.88 -2.18
CA GLY A 64 9.92 9.29 -1.06
C GLY A 64 8.46 8.83 -1.14
N PHE A 65 7.99 8.29 -2.26
CA PHE A 65 6.61 7.81 -2.37
C PHE A 65 6.54 6.28 -2.30
N SER A 66 5.48 5.73 -1.70
CA SER A 66 5.23 4.29 -1.73
C SER A 66 5.11 3.80 -3.19
N HIS A 67 5.90 2.78 -3.52
CA HIS A 67 6.06 2.25 -4.87
C HIS A 67 6.56 0.80 -4.83
N GLY A 68 5.66 -0.14 -5.09
CA GLY A 68 5.92 -1.58 -5.00
C GLY A 68 4.93 -2.27 -4.07
N ASP A 69 5.28 -3.45 -3.60
CA ASP A 69 4.41 -4.24 -2.73
C ASP A 69 4.25 -3.56 -1.35
N PHE A 70 3.02 -3.56 -0.85
CA PHE A 70 2.65 -3.23 0.51
C PHE A 70 1.92 -4.43 1.11
N VAL A 71 2.30 -4.85 2.32
CA VAL A 71 1.64 -5.94 3.03
C VAL A 71 1.47 -5.56 4.50
N GLU A 72 0.26 -5.70 5.01
CA GLU A 72 -0.07 -5.53 6.43
C GLU A 72 -0.35 -6.89 7.07
N PHE A 73 -0.02 -7.01 8.35
CA PHE A 73 -0.25 -8.20 9.16
C PHE A 73 -1.06 -7.83 10.41
N TYR A 74 -1.76 -8.82 10.95
CA TYR A 74 -2.24 -8.77 12.33
C TYR A 74 -1.07 -8.96 13.29
N ASP A 75 -1.26 -8.59 14.55
CA ASP A 75 -0.30 -8.77 15.64
C ASP A 75 0.04 -10.25 15.93
N ASP A 76 -0.80 -11.19 15.50
CA ASP A 76 -0.50 -12.64 15.51
C ASP A 76 0.35 -13.11 14.32
N GLY A 77 0.75 -12.19 13.42
CA GLY A 77 1.60 -12.45 12.26
C GLY A 77 0.87 -12.96 11.02
N LYS A 78 -0.46 -13.13 11.06
CA LYS A 78 -1.24 -13.48 9.87
C LYS A 78 -1.39 -12.27 8.95
N THR A 79 -1.42 -12.51 7.64
CA THR A 79 -1.66 -11.45 6.67
C THR A 79 -3.04 -10.84 6.86
N LYS A 80 -3.08 -9.52 6.91
CA LYS A 80 -4.30 -8.70 7.03
C LYS A 80 -4.67 -8.09 5.68
N SER A 81 -3.71 -7.53 4.95
CA SER A 81 -3.92 -7.02 3.60
C SER A 81 -2.66 -7.09 2.75
N MET A 82 -2.85 -7.08 1.43
CA MET A 82 -1.76 -6.88 0.48
C MET A 82 -2.25 -6.15 -0.76
N GLN A 83 -1.42 -5.26 -1.27
CA GLN A 83 -1.68 -4.47 -2.46
C GLN A 83 -0.38 -3.94 -3.06
N TYR A 84 -0.46 -3.46 -4.30
CA TYR A 84 0.66 -2.78 -4.95
C TYR A 84 0.43 -1.27 -4.93
N MET A 85 1.47 -0.53 -4.55
CA MET A 85 1.51 0.92 -4.51
C MET A 85 2.26 1.46 -5.71
N GLN A 86 1.78 2.57 -6.28
CA GLN A 86 2.41 3.27 -7.39
C GLN A 86 2.40 4.77 -7.12
N ARG A 87 3.54 5.30 -6.67
CA ARG A 87 3.74 6.70 -6.25
C ARG A 87 2.61 7.18 -5.31
N GLY A 88 2.49 6.53 -4.15
CA GLY A 88 1.54 6.94 -3.11
C GLY A 88 0.12 6.38 -3.27
N ARG A 89 -0.19 5.66 -4.35
CA ARG A 89 -1.56 5.23 -4.66
C ARG A 89 -1.66 3.73 -4.91
N ILE A 90 -2.74 3.11 -4.48
CA ILE A 90 -3.01 1.70 -4.80
C ILE A 90 -3.21 1.55 -6.32
N TYR A 91 -2.59 0.52 -6.89
CA TYR A 91 -2.70 0.16 -8.30
C TYR A 91 -2.76 -1.36 -8.46
N GLY A 92 -3.81 -1.87 -9.11
CA GLY A 92 -4.06 -3.30 -9.27
C GLY A 92 -4.95 -3.87 -8.16
N VAL A 93 -4.74 -5.14 -7.83
CA VAL A 93 -5.60 -5.88 -6.90
C VAL A 93 -5.14 -5.67 -5.46
N GLU A 94 -6.08 -5.24 -4.62
CA GLU A 94 -6.00 -5.30 -3.17
C GLU A 94 -6.76 -6.54 -2.69
N LYS A 95 -6.20 -7.20 -1.67
CA LYS A 95 -6.88 -8.25 -0.92
C LYS A 95 -6.79 -7.97 0.57
N ILE A 96 -7.89 -8.20 1.27
CA ILE A 96 -7.99 -8.08 2.73
C ILE A 96 -8.54 -9.39 3.27
N TRP A 97 -8.00 -9.86 4.39
CA TRP A 97 -8.41 -11.08 5.06
C TRP A 97 -8.82 -10.79 6.49
N TYR A 98 -9.84 -11.52 6.95
CA TYR A 98 -10.14 -11.64 8.36
C TYR A 98 -9.03 -12.36 9.12
N ARG A 99 -8.99 -12.18 10.45
CA ARG A 99 -8.01 -12.84 11.33
C ARG A 99 -8.11 -14.37 11.35
N ASN A 100 -9.23 -14.92 10.89
CA ASN A 100 -9.44 -16.36 10.71
C ASN A 100 -8.83 -16.90 9.39
N GLY A 101 -8.31 -16.02 8.54
CA GLY A 101 -7.70 -16.35 7.24
C GLY A 101 -8.67 -16.39 6.07
N MET A 102 -9.97 -16.18 6.29
CA MET A 102 -10.94 -16.04 5.20
C MET A 102 -10.80 -14.68 4.51
N LEU A 103 -11.00 -14.66 3.20
CA LEU A 103 -10.95 -13.44 2.41
C LEU A 103 -12.11 -12.53 2.81
N GLU A 104 -11.82 -11.31 3.25
CA GLU A 104 -12.80 -10.29 3.58
C GLU A 104 -13.19 -9.50 2.33
N SER A 105 -12.19 -9.07 1.55
CA SER A 105 -12.44 -8.34 0.32
C SER A 105 -11.34 -8.54 -0.73
N GLU A 106 -11.74 -8.37 -1.99
CA GLU A 106 -10.84 -8.28 -3.13
C GLU A 106 -11.34 -7.13 -4.00
N ALA A 107 -10.48 -6.17 -4.30
CA ALA A 107 -10.84 -4.97 -5.03
C ALA A 107 -9.77 -4.60 -6.05
N ASN A 108 -10.18 -4.09 -7.21
CA ASN A 108 -9.26 -3.63 -8.26
C ASN A 108 -9.24 -2.10 -8.30
N TYR A 109 -8.03 -1.55 -8.26
CA TYR A 109 -7.76 -0.12 -8.23
C TYR A 109 -6.95 0.32 -9.44
N GLU A 110 -7.22 1.53 -9.92
CA GLU A 110 -6.34 2.24 -10.85
C GLU A 110 -6.21 3.68 -10.37
N TYR A 111 -4.96 4.15 -10.20
CA TYR A 111 -4.65 5.49 -9.67
C TYR A 111 -5.36 5.82 -8.34
N GLY A 112 -5.52 4.82 -7.47
CA GLY A 112 -6.23 4.95 -6.19
C GLY A 112 -7.77 4.89 -6.28
N VAL A 113 -8.34 4.71 -7.48
CA VAL A 113 -9.80 4.62 -7.67
C VAL A 113 -10.25 3.17 -7.69
N CYS A 114 -11.16 2.80 -6.78
CA CYS A 114 -11.75 1.46 -6.71
C CYS A 114 -12.73 1.23 -7.87
N LEU A 115 -12.38 0.38 -8.83
CA LEU A 115 -13.18 0.12 -10.02
C LEU A 115 -14.17 -1.03 -9.81
N THR A 116 -13.73 -2.08 -9.12
CA THR A 116 -14.54 -3.28 -8.84
C THR A 116 -14.16 -3.82 -7.48
N PHE A 117 -15.09 -4.50 -6.82
CA PHE A 117 -14.80 -5.20 -5.58
C PHE A 117 -15.76 -6.36 -5.34
N LYS A 118 -15.35 -7.26 -4.46
CA LYS A 118 -16.19 -8.27 -3.80
C LYS A 118 -15.87 -8.25 -2.32
N LYS A 119 -16.89 -8.47 -1.49
CA LYS A 119 -16.76 -8.61 -0.05
C LYS A 119 -17.47 -9.86 0.42
N TRP A 120 -16.83 -10.57 1.34
CA TRP A 120 -17.37 -11.75 1.98
C TRP A 120 -17.42 -11.53 3.49
N ASN A 121 -18.29 -12.26 4.18
CA ASN A 121 -18.27 -12.31 5.64
C ASN A 121 -17.22 -13.32 6.16
N GLU A 122 -17.09 -13.44 7.48
CA GLU A 122 -16.15 -14.37 8.13
C GLU A 122 -16.41 -15.87 7.85
N GLU A 123 -17.53 -16.22 7.22
CA GLU A 123 -17.90 -17.58 6.83
C GLU A 123 -17.61 -17.84 5.33
N GLY A 124 -17.08 -16.84 4.62
CA GLY A 124 -16.80 -16.91 3.18
C GLY A 124 -18.03 -16.71 2.30
N ILE A 125 -19.14 -16.22 2.85
CA ILE A 125 -20.36 -15.92 2.10
C ILE A 125 -20.22 -14.53 1.48
N LEU A 126 -20.43 -14.43 0.17
CA LEU A 126 -20.42 -13.15 -0.55
C LEU A 126 -21.59 -12.28 -0.07
N ILE A 127 -21.28 -11.07 0.40
CA ILE A 127 -22.27 -10.12 0.94
C ILE A 127 -22.44 -8.88 0.08
N GLU A 128 -21.42 -8.48 -0.69
CA GLU A 128 -21.46 -7.28 -1.52
C GLU A 128 -20.53 -7.43 -2.72
N GLU A 129 -20.93 -6.93 -3.89
CA GLU A 129 -20.03 -6.85 -5.05
C GLU A 129 -20.34 -5.66 -5.97
N LYS A 130 -19.28 -5.13 -6.58
CA LYS A 130 -19.31 -4.21 -7.71
C LYS A 130 -18.50 -4.84 -8.84
N LEU A 131 -19.18 -5.40 -9.83
CA LEU A 131 -18.53 -6.13 -10.94
C LEU A 131 -18.01 -5.22 -12.06
N LYS A 132 -18.47 -3.97 -12.11
CA LYS A 132 -18.06 -2.98 -13.13
C LYS A 132 -17.98 -1.59 -12.50
N PRO A 133 -17.05 -0.74 -12.97
CA PRO A 133 -16.98 0.65 -12.54
C PRO A 133 -18.22 1.42 -12.99
N SER A 134 -18.64 2.37 -12.16
CA SER A 134 -19.66 3.36 -12.50
C SER A 134 -19.09 4.45 -13.42
N GLU A 135 -19.96 5.28 -14.00
CA GLU A 135 -19.52 6.45 -14.77
C GLU A 135 -18.67 7.41 -13.93
N ASP A 136 -18.98 7.54 -12.64
CA ASP A 136 -18.25 8.40 -11.72
C ASP A 136 -16.86 7.82 -11.39
N ASP A 137 -16.76 6.49 -11.23
CA ASP A 137 -15.46 5.82 -11.08
C ASP A 137 -14.57 6.06 -12.30
N ILE A 138 -15.14 5.94 -13.52
CA ILE A 138 -14.44 6.17 -14.78
C ILE A 138 -13.97 7.62 -14.90
N LYS A 139 -14.84 8.59 -14.60
CA LYS A 139 -14.50 10.02 -14.61
C LYS A 139 -13.39 10.32 -13.61
N LEU A 140 -13.50 9.80 -12.40
CA LEU A 140 -12.51 10.01 -11.35
C LEU A 140 -11.17 9.40 -11.74
N ARG A 141 -11.14 8.14 -12.18
CA ARG A 141 -9.91 7.47 -12.66
C ARG A 141 -9.24 8.28 -13.76
N ASN A 142 -9.98 8.72 -14.78
CA ASN A 142 -9.41 9.53 -15.86
C ASN A 142 -8.81 10.85 -15.34
N SER A 143 -9.48 11.53 -14.41
CA SER A 143 -8.95 12.72 -13.76
C SER A 143 -7.65 12.43 -12.99
N GLN A 144 -7.59 11.29 -12.28
CA GLN A 144 -6.41 10.88 -11.52
C GLN A 144 -5.25 10.50 -12.45
N GLU A 145 -5.51 9.80 -13.54
CA GLU A 145 -4.53 9.47 -14.57
C GLU A 145 -3.91 10.73 -15.20
N GLU A 146 -4.73 11.70 -15.57
CA GLU A 146 -4.25 12.96 -16.17
C GLU A 146 -3.43 13.79 -15.18
N TRP A 147 -3.84 13.82 -13.91
CA TRP A 147 -3.03 14.42 -12.85
C TRP A 147 -1.68 13.70 -12.72
N TYR A 148 -1.71 12.36 -12.69
CA TYR A 148 -0.53 11.52 -12.54
C TYR A 148 0.47 11.74 -13.68
N LYS A 149 0.02 11.74 -14.94
CA LYS A 149 0.87 12.03 -16.10
C LYS A 149 1.51 13.42 -16.04
N LYS A 150 0.78 14.43 -15.56
CA LYS A 150 1.29 15.82 -15.43
C LYS A 150 2.26 15.99 -14.27
N ALA A 151 2.02 15.31 -13.15
CA ALA A 151 2.89 15.37 -11.98
C ALA A 151 4.23 14.68 -12.24
N ILE A 152 4.24 13.62 -13.05
CA ILE A 152 5.43 12.78 -13.29
C ILE A 152 6.23 13.20 -14.51
N GLY A 153 5.58 13.76 -15.54
CA GLY A 153 6.27 14.28 -16.73
C GLY A 153 7.04 15.59 -16.50
N ARG A 154 7.25 15.99 -15.25
CA ARG A 154 8.00 17.19 -14.84
C ARG A 154 9.36 16.86 -14.20
N ASP A 155 9.71 15.57 -14.10
CA ASP A 155 11.03 15.09 -13.69
C ASP A 155 12.00 15.08 -14.89
#